data_AF-A0ABC9X1D4-F1
#
_entry.id   AF-A0ABC9X1D4-F1
#
_cell.length_a   1.000
_cell.length_b   1.000
_cell.length_c   1.000
_cell.angle_alpha   90.00
_cell.angle_beta   90.00
_cell.angle_gamma   90.00
#
_symmetry.space_group_name_H-M   'P 1'
#
loop_
_entity.id
_entity.type
_entity.pdbx_description
1 polymer ?
#
loop_
_entity_poly.entity_id
_entity_poly.type
_entity_poly.pdbx_seq_one_letter_code
_entity_poly.pdbx_strand_id
1 'polypeptide(L)'
;MDESCPLLDVQAGHRQKLCGSNYPLSIAFIVVNEFCERFSYYGMRAVLTLYFLSFFHWDENLSTAVYHAFSALCYFTPVIGAIMADSWLGKYKTIIYLSIVYVIGHLIKSVGAIPSLGNQAVHVILSMVGLFLIALGTGGIKPCVSAFGGDQFEEEHKQLIGEVKMVTRVLFLFIPLPMFWALFDQQGSRWTLQATKMNADFGIYVLQPDQMQFLNPLLILVFIPIFDLGLYPLINMCKFNFTPIRKMATGMILAGMAFGLAAIVEVKINETDMPQLVSEESLIRVLNLAKNPVQVTIQDRDLFQQPVEAFQITDLEAKPENGLAAVRFINGLSQDVNLTIDSKRFIAVQKNYSASEYSLLERDKYNNGKCITEMGEFTLELGLLDFGASYTIVITNVSEGAVETWKSEDIKANNVHMAWQLPQYLLISAGEVMFSITGLAFSYSQSPASMKSVLQAGWLLTVAVGNTLVLVVAQAAPMAQWAEFVLFTVLLFAVCIIFSIMGYFYVSVDPEDLEEKEEKNETPSRGNMISLVTQKTKL
;
A
#
# COMPACT_ATOMS: atom_id res chain seq x y z
N MET A 1 -22.88 63.52 -4.23
CA MET A 1 -22.88 64.22 -5.53
C MET A 1 -21.43 64.32 -5.96
N ASP A 2 -20.99 63.40 -6.82
CA ASP A 2 -20.51 63.78 -8.14
C ASP A 2 -20.19 62.53 -8.96
N GLU A 3 -20.96 62.39 -10.04
CA GLU A 3 -20.67 61.54 -11.19
C GLU A 3 -19.57 62.22 -12.02
N SER A 4 -18.62 61.45 -12.54
CA SER A 4 -18.12 61.66 -13.90
C SER A 4 -17.42 60.40 -14.40
N CYS A 5 -18.08 59.74 -15.35
CA CYS A 5 -17.52 58.72 -16.24
C CYS A 5 -16.51 59.38 -17.21
N PRO A 6 -15.36 58.76 -17.51
CA PRO A 6 -14.64 59.02 -18.75
C PRO A 6 -14.93 57.91 -19.76
N LEU A 7 -15.66 58.32 -20.79
CA LEU A 7 -15.55 57.94 -22.21
C LEU A 7 -14.72 56.68 -22.55
N LEU A 8 -15.44 55.74 -23.16
CA LEU A 8 -14.97 54.67 -24.04
C LEU A 8 -13.79 55.11 -24.93
N ASP A 9 -12.59 54.63 -24.60
CA ASP A 9 -11.50 54.52 -25.56
C ASP A 9 -11.55 53.13 -26.18
N VAL A 10 -12.04 53.08 -27.41
CA VAL A 10 -12.13 51.89 -28.25
C VAL A 10 -10.79 51.78 -28.98
N GLN A 11 -9.79 51.11 -28.39
CA GLN A 11 -8.67 50.48 -29.12
C GLN A 11 -7.73 49.68 -28.18
N ALA A 12 -7.41 48.45 -28.59
CA ALA A 12 -6.68 47.37 -27.91
C ALA A 12 -7.51 46.56 -26.88
N GLY A 13 -7.97 45.37 -27.30
CA GLY A 13 -8.85 44.48 -26.56
C GLY A 13 -8.25 43.92 -25.27
N HIS A 14 -8.33 44.67 -24.17
CA HIS A 14 -8.17 44.15 -22.83
C HIS A 14 -9.39 43.28 -22.47
N ARG A 15 -9.24 41.95 -22.46
CA ARG A 15 -10.28 41.08 -21.90
C ARG A 15 -10.42 41.40 -20.41
N GLN A 16 -11.64 41.67 -19.96
CA GLN A 16 -11.94 41.94 -18.57
C GLN A 16 -11.43 40.80 -17.68
N LYS A 17 -10.70 41.15 -16.62
CA LYS A 17 -10.22 40.20 -15.60
C LYS A 17 -11.31 40.00 -14.53
N LEU A 18 -11.37 38.80 -13.96
CA LEU A 18 -12.29 38.51 -12.87
C LEU A 18 -11.84 39.31 -11.63
N CYS A 19 -12.76 40.07 -11.04
CA CYS A 19 -12.47 41.03 -9.96
C CYS A 19 -11.62 40.39 -8.84
N GLY A 20 -10.42 40.95 -8.60
CA GLY A 20 -9.49 40.47 -7.58
C GLY A 20 -8.62 39.27 -8.00
N SER A 21 -8.59 38.87 -9.28
CA SER A 21 -7.74 37.77 -9.76
C SER A 21 -7.06 38.07 -11.10
N ASN A 22 -6.03 37.27 -11.43
CA ASN A 22 -5.35 37.31 -12.72
C ASN A 22 -6.06 36.49 -13.82
N TYR A 23 -7.24 35.93 -13.55
CA TYR A 23 -7.96 35.08 -14.49
C TYR A 23 -8.87 35.89 -15.43
N PRO A 24 -8.95 35.53 -16.73
CA PRO A 24 -9.90 36.14 -17.65
C PRO A 24 -11.36 35.85 -17.26
N LEU A 25 -12.25 36.82 -17.45
CA LEU A 25 -13.67 36.72 -17.12
C LEU A 25 -14.38 35.54 -17.82
N SER A 26 -13.86 35.10 -18.98
CA SER A 26 -14.36 33.93 -19.71
C SER A 26 -14.32 32.63 -18.89
N ILE A 27 -13.39 32.50 -17.94
CA ILE A 27 -13.28 31.31 -17.08
C ILE A 27 -14.50 31.18 -16.16
N ALA A 28 -15.06 32.27 -15.65
CA ALA A 28 -16.26 32.20 -14.81
C ALA A 28 -17.45 31.60 -15.56
N PHE A 29 -17.63 31.96 -16.84
CA PHE A 29 -18.67 31.37 -17.68
C PHE A 29 -18.43 29.87 -17.95
N ILE A 30 -17.18 29.46 -18.14
CA ILE A 30 -16.81 28.05 -18.33
C ILE A 30 -17.10 27.23 -17.06
N VAL A 31 -16.75 27.75 -15.88
CA VAL A 31 -17.00 27.09 -14.60
C VAL A 31 -18.49 26.90 -14.35
N VAL A 32 -19.31 27.92 -14.62
CA VAL A 32 -20.78 27.81 -14.51
C VAL A 32 -21.32 26.78 -15.49
N ASN A 33 -20.83 26.76 -16.73
CA ASN A 33 -21.23 25.76 -17.72
C ASN A 33 -20.88 24.32 -17.28
N GLU A 34 -19.66 24.08 -16.78
CA GLU A 34 -19.25 22.79 -16.21
C GLU A 34 -20.14 22.38 -15.04
N PHE A 35 -20.44 23.32 -14.12
CA PHE A 35 -21.31 23.05 -12.99
C PHE A 35 -22.71 22.61 -13.45
N CYS A 36 -23.32 23.36 -14.37
CA CYS A 36 -24.66 23.06 -14.88
C CYS A 36 -24.73 21.71 -15.62
N GLU A 37 -23.74 21.41 -16.47
CA GLU A 37 -23.68 20.12 -17.18
C GLU A 37 -23.54 18.96 -16.18
N ARG A 38 -22.60 19.06 -15.23
CA ARG A 38 -22.38 18.02 -14.22
C ARG A 38 -23.59 17.81 -13.32
N PHE A 39 -24.21 18.90 -12.86
CA PHE A 39 -25.41 18.83 -12.04
C PHE A 39 -26.52 18.08 -12.77
N SER A 40 -26.76 18.42 -14.04
CA SER A 40 -27.74 17.75 -14.88
C SER A 40 -27.39 16.27 -15.13
N TYR A 41 -26.14 15.97 -15.49
CA TYR A 41 -25.67 14.62 -15.81
C TYR A 41 -25.74 13.67 -14.61
N TYR A 42 -25.14 14.08 -13.47
CA TYR A 42 -25.10 13.25 -12.27
C TYR A 42 -26.45 13.18 -11.56
N GLY A 43 -27.22 14.28 -11.55
CA GLY A 43 -28.59 14.28 -11.02
C GLY A 43 -29.48 13.28 -11.77
N MET A 44 -29.38 13.25 -13.10
CA MET A 44 -30.09 12.29 -13.94
C MET A 44 -29.61 10.85 -13.71
N ARG A 45 -28.29 10.62 -13.64
CA ARG A 45 -27.71 9.28 -13.41
C ARG A 45 -28.05 8.70 -12.04
N ALA A 46 -28.13 9.52 -11.00
CA ALA A 46 -28.42 9.06 -9.64
C ALA A 46 -29.78 8.34 -9.55
N VAL A 47 -30.78 8.79 -10.31
CA VAL A 47 -32.13 8.22 -10.30
C VAL A 47 -32.40 7.27 -11.46
N LEU A 48 -31.47 7.12 -12.41
CA LEU A 48 -31.70 6.40 -13.66
C LEU A 48 -31.99 4.91 -13.46
N THR A 49 -31.21 4.23 -12.63
CA THR A 49 -31.41 2.80 -12.34
C THR A 49 -32.73 2.57 -11.61
N LEU A 50 -33.07 3.43 -10.64
CA LEU A 50 -34.35 3.38 -9.95
C LEU A 50 -35.52 3.61 -10.90
N TYR A 51 -35.38 4.53 -11.87
CA TYR A 51 -36.38 4.74 -12.90
C TYR A 51 -36.60 3.47 -13.73
N PHE A 52 -35.55 2.74 -14.12
CA PHE A 52 -35.70 1.48 -14.85
C PHE A 52 -36.39 0.38 -14.02
N LEU A 53 -36.01 0.23 -12.75
CA LEU A 53 -36.60 -0.78 -11.85
C LEU A 53 -38.06 -0.46 -11.48
N SER A 54 -38.34 0.80 -11.12
CA SER A 54 -39.64 1.17 -10.55
C SER A 54 -40.67 1.60 -11.60
N PHE A 55 -40.26 2.22 -12.71
CA PHE A 55 -41.18 2.68 -13.75
C PHE A 55 -41.31 1.69 -14.91
N PHE A 56 -40.20 1.11 -15.38
CA PHE A 56 -40.24 0.09 -16.45
C PHE A 56 -40.42 -1.34 -15.96
N HIS A 57 -40.23 -1.59 -14.66
CA HIS A 57 -40.25 -2.93 -14.07
C HIS A 57 -39.26 -3.90 -14.75
N TRP A 58 -38.11 -3.38 -15.17
CA TRP A 58 -37.01 -4.20 -15.66
C TRP A 58 -36.28 -4.90 -14.52
N ASP A 59 -35.58 -5.99 -14.83
CA ASP A 59 -34.72 -6.67 -13.87
C ASP A 59 -33.44 -5.86 -13.58
N GLU A 60 -32.76 -6.20 -12.48
CA GLU A 60 -31.54 -5.53 -12.05
C GLU A 60 -30.40 -5.66 -13.04
N ASN A 61 -30.28 -6.80 -13.74
CA ASN A 61 -29.21 -7.03 -14.70
C ASN A 61 -29.41 -6.18 -15.94
N LEU A 62 -30.62 -6.16 -16.52
CA LEU A 62 -30.94 -5.31 -17.68
C LEU A 62 -30.78 -3.83 -17.35
N SER A 63 -31.27 -3.39 -16.19
CA SER A 63 -31.17 -2.00 -15.74
C SER A 63 -29.70 -1.57 -15.58
N THR A 64 -28.88 -2.42 -14.97
CA THR A 64 -27.44 -2.20 -14.80
C THR A 64 -26.71 -2.19 -16.15
N ALA A 65 -27.05 -3.13 -17.06
CA ALA A 65 -26.48 -3.20 -18.39
C ALA A 65 -26.76 -1.95 -19.22
N VAL A 66 -28.02 -1.48 -19.26
CA VAL A 66 -28.41 -0.25 -19.98
C VAL A 66 -27.75 0.98 -19.37
N TYR A 67 -27.67 1.07 -18.04
CA TYR A 67 -26.96 2.14 -17.35
C TYR A 67 -25.49 2.22 -17.77
N HIS A 68 -24.78 1.09 -17.74
CA HIS A 68 -23.37 1.03 -18.13
C HIS A 68 -23.16 1.23 -19.64
N ALA A 69 -24.07 0.73 -20.49
CA ALA A 69 -24.04 0.98 -21.93
C ALA A 69 -24.18 2.47 -22.25
N PHE A 70 -25.13 3.16 -21.61
CA PHE A 70 -25.27 4.62 -21.70
C PHE A 70 -24.01 5.34 -21.21
N SER A 71 -23.46 4.94 -20.07
CA SER A 71 -22.22 5.53 -19.53
C SER A 71 -21.05 5.32 -20.49
N ALA A 72 -20.90 4.13 -21.05
CA ALA A 72 -19.86 3.83 -22.03
C ALA A 72 -20.01 4.71 -23.27
N LEU A 73 -21.24 4.87 -23.78
CA LEU A 73 -21.51 5.74 -24.93
C LEU A 73 -21.13 7.20 -24.63
N CYS A 74 -21.46 7.72 -23.44
CA CYS A 74 -21.09 9.09 -23.02
C CYS A 74 -19.57 9.34 -22.94
N TYR A 75 -18.77 8.28 -22.73
CA TYR A 75 -17.30 8.38 -22.71
C TYR A 75 -16.67 8.01 -24.05
N PHE A 76 -17.42 7.41 -24.97
CA PHE A 76 -16.99 7.12 -26.34
C PHE A 76 -17.27 8.28 -27.30
N THR A 77 -18.47 8.88 -27.25
CA THR A 77 -18.86 10.01 -28.12
C THR A 77 -17.95 11.25 -28.02
N PRO A 78 -17.23 11.53 -26.90
CA PRO A 78 -16.20 12.57 -26.85
C PRO A 78 -15.13 12.50 -27.93
N VAL A 79 -14.76 11.29 -28.37
CA VAL A 79 -13.76 11.13 -29.45
C VAL A 79 -14.27 11.77 -30.74
N ILE A 80 -15.54 11.53 -31.07
CA ILE A 80 -16.18 12.08 -32.28
C ILE A 80 -16.37 13.59 -32.13
N GLY A 81 -16.84 14.04 -30.95
CA GLY A 81 -17.04 15.46 -30.67
C GLY A 81 -15.75 16.29 -30.75
N ALA A 82 -14.64 15.75 -30.25
CA ALA A 82 -13.32 16.37 -30.33
C ALA A 82 -12.84 16.50 -31.78
N ILE A 83 -12.90 15.42 -32.57
CA ILE A 83 -12.51 15.43 -33.99
C ILE A 83 -13.33 16.48 -34.76
N MET A 84 -14.65 16.52 -34.52
CA MET A 84 -15.56 17.47 -35.15
C MET A 84 -15.24 18.93 -34.79
N ALA A 85 -14.93 19.19 -33.52
CA ALA A 85 -14.56 20.51 -33.03
C ALA A 85 -13.24 21.00 -33.61
N ASP A 86 -12.22 20.14 -33.62
CA ASP A 86 -10.88 20.51 -34.07
C ASP A 86 -10.76 20.58 -35.60
N SER A 87 -11.56 19.81 -36.33
CA SER A 87 -11.48 19.75 -37.80
C SER A 87 -12.35 20.80 -38.49
N TRP A 88 -13.61 20.97 -38.07
CA TRP A 88 -14.62 21.68 -38.90
C TRP A 88 -15.35 22.81 -38.19
N LEU A 89 -15.84 22.57 -36.96
CA LEU A 89 -16.82 23.45 -36.34
C LEU A 89 -16.21 24.47 -35.37
N GLY A 90 -15.02 24.19 -34.84
CA GLY A 90 -14.44 24.93 -33.73
C GLY A 90 -15.08 24.55 -32.39
N LYS A 91 -14.30 24.68 -31.30
CA LYS A 91 -14.69 24.28 -29.95
C LYS A 91 -15.95 25.01 -29.46
N TYR A 92 -16.01 26.35 -29.58
CA TYR A 92 -17.15 27.14 -29.11
C TYR A 92 -18.48 26.76 -29.77
N LYS A 93 -18.52 26.62 -31.10
CA LYS A 93 -19.74 26.24 -31.82
C LYS A 93 -20.15 24.81 -31.51
N THR A 94 -19.18 23.90 -31.37
CA THR A 94 -19.45 22.51 -31.00
C THR A 94 -20.10 22.40 -29.62
N ILE A 95 -19.61 23.17 -28.64
CA ILE A 95 -20.22 23.25 -27.30
C ILE A 95 -21.67 23.72 -27.42
N ILE A 96 -21.94 24.83 -28.13
CA ILE A 96 -23.29 25.36 -28.25
C ILE A 96 -24.25 24.37 -28.93
N TYR A 97 -23.88 23.85 -30.10
CA TYR A 97 -24.77 22.97 -30.86
C TYR A 97 -25.07 21.67 -30.11
N LEU A 98 -24.06 21.07 -29.47
CA LEU A 98 -24.26 19.83 -28.73
C LEU A 98 -24.88 20.06 -27.34
N SER A 99 -24.77 21.26 -26.75
CA SER A 99 -25.58 21.66 -25.58
C SER A 99 -27.07 21.73 -25.92
N ILE A 100 -27.44 22.18 -27.12
CA ILE A 100 -28.86 22.15 -27.55
C ILE A 100 -29.35 20.70 -27.65
N VAL A 101 -28.57 19.82 -28.28
CA VAL A 101 -28.90 18.39 -28.38
C VAL A 101 -29.01 17.75 -26.99
N TYR A 102 -28.12 18.11 -26.08
CA TYR A 102 -28.10 17.65 -24.70
C TYR A 102 -29.40 18.03 -23.95
N VAL A 103 -29.81 19.31 -24.04
CA VAL A 103 -31.05 19.80 -23.43
C VAL A 103 -32.27 19.12 -24.04
N ILE A 104 -32.31 18.94 -25.37
CA ILE A 104 -33.39 18.21 -26.04
C ILE A 104 -33.48 16.76 -25.54
N GLY A 105 -32.34 16.09 -25.35
CA GLY A 105 -32.31 14.73 -24.82
C GLY A 105 -32.90 14.64 -23.41
N HIS A 106 -32.58 15.60 -22.53
CA HIS A 106 -33.19 15.70 -21.20
C HIS A 106 -34.70 15.97 -21.27
N LEU A 107 -35.13 16.90 -22.14
CA LEU A 107 -36.55 17.19 -22.33
C LEU A 107 -37.34 15.96 -22.81
N ILE A 108 -36.83 15.25 -23.83
CA ILE A 108 -37.46 14.03 -24.35
C ILE A 108 -37.55 12.96 -23.26
N LYS A 109 -36.48 12.77 -22.49
CA LYS A 109 -36.48 11.80 -21.38
C LYS A 109 -37.50 12.19 -20.30
N SER A 110 -37.56 13.46 -19.91
CA SER A 110 -38.51 13.97 -18.92
C SER A 110 -39.95 13.80 -19.38
N VAL A 111 -40.25 14.07 -20.66
CA VAL A 111 -41.57 13.81 -21.25
C VAL A 111 -41.89 12.32 -21.27
N GLY A 112 -40.90 11.47 -21.60
CA GLY A 112 -41.03 10.02 -21.55
C GLY A 112 -41.32 9.45 -20.16
N ALA A 113 -41.02 10.19 -19.09
CA ALA A 113 -41.32 9.79 -17.70
C ALA A 113 -42.73 10.19 -17.22
N ILE A 114 -43.53 10.88 -18.04
CA ILE A 114 -44.92 11.26 -17.70
C ILE A 114 -45.82 10.01 -17.81
N PRO A 115 -46.44 9.51 -16.72
CA PRO A 115 -47.18 8.25 -16.74
C PRO A 115 -48.40 8.21 -17.68
N SER A 116 -48.95 9.38 -18.05
CA SER A 116 -50.14 9.48 -18.91
C SER A 116 -49.84 9.42 -20.42
N LEU A 117 -48.56 9.31 -20.81
CA LEU A 117 -48.12 9.47 -22.20
C LEU A 117 -47.94 8.14 -22.95
N GLY A 118 -49.04 7.59 -23.48
CA GLY A 118 -49.00 6.44 -24.39
C GLY A 118 -48.80 5.09 -23.68
N ASN A 119 -48.34 4.09 -24.42
CA ASN A 119 -48.12 2.74 -23.90
C ASN A 119 -46.67 2.54 -23.46
N GLN A 120 -46.38 1.43 -22.75
CA GLN A 120 -45.03 1.07 -22.26
C GLN A 120 -43.93 1.20 -23.33
N ALA A 121 -44.22 0.78 -24.57
CA ALA A 121 -43.27 0.88 -25.68
C ALA A 121 -42.86 2.33 -26.00
N VAL A 122 -43.80 3.28 -25.91
CA VAL A 122 -43.54 4.70 -26.18
C VAL A 122 -42.62 5.28 -25.12
N HIS A 123 -42.85 4.96 -23.84
CA HIS A 123 -41.98 5.37 -22.75
C HIS A 123 -40.55 4.84 -22.91
N VAL A 124 -40.41 3.56 -23.28
CA VAL A 124 -39.10 2.94 -23.52
C VAL A 124 -38.38 3.64 -24.69
N ILE A 125 -39.05 3.85 -25.82
CA ILE A 125 -38.47 4.52 -27.00
C ILE A 125 -38.03 5.94 -26.66
N LEU A 126 -38.89 6.74 -26.03
CA LEU A 126 -38.57 8.11 -25.63
C LEU A 126 -37.39 8.15 -24.65
N SER A 127 -37.35 7.21 -23.69
CA SER A 127 -36.24 7.12 -22.75
C SER A 127 -34.92 6.76 -23.44
N MET A 128 -34.91 5.77 -24.34
CA MET A 128 -33.71 5.36 -25.06
C MET A 128 -33.21 6.45 -26.02
N VAL A 129 -34.12 7.12 -26.74
CA VAL A 129 -33.77 8.26 -27.61
C VAL A 129 -33.24 9.42 -26.79
N GLY A 130 -33.86 9.73 -25.65
CA GLY A 130 -33.39 10.77 -24.73
C GLY A 130 -31.97 10.48 -24.23
N LEU A 131 -31.70 9.26 -23.78
CA LEU A 131 -30.37 8.84 -23.33
C LEU A 131 -29.33 8.89 -24.45
N PHE A 132 -29.69 8.49 -25.68
CA PHE A 132 -28.80 8.58 -26.82
C PHE A 132 -28.42 10.03 -27.15
N LEU A 133 -29.40 10.94 -27.17
CA LEU A 133 -29.16 12.37 -27.42
C LEU A 133 -28.34 13.02 -26.31
N ILE A 134 -28.58 12.67 -25.04
CA ILE A 134 -27.73 13.09 -23.92
C ILE A 134 -26.30 12.63 -24.14
N ALA A 135 -26.09 11.36 -24.52
CA ALA A 135 -24.75 10.83 -24.77
C ALA A 135 -24.04 11.55 -25.94
N LEU A 136 -24.75 11.87 -27.02
CA LEU A 136 -24.22 12.68 -28.12
C LEU A 136 -23.87 14.10 -27.66
N GLY A 137 -24.75 14.73 -26.89
CA GLY A 137 -24.52 16.06 -26.32
C GLY A 137 -23.27 16.12 -25.43
N THR A 138 -23.15 15.16 -24.51
CA THR A 138 -21.97 14.99 -23.66
C THR A 138 -20.67 14.83 -24.47
N GLY A 139 -20.75 14.16 -25.61
CA GLY A 139 -19.62 13.97 -26.52
C GLY A 139 -19.03 15.27 -27.06
N GLY A 140 -19.86 16.29 -27.30
CA GLY A 140 -19.35 17.61 -27.71
C GLY A 140 -18.82 18.43 -26.55
N ILE A 141 -19.56 18.43 -25.44
CA ILE A 141 -19.36 19.38 -24.36
C ILE A 141 -18.09 19.03 -23.58
N LYS A 142 -17.96 17.78 -23.10
CA LYS A 142 -16.85 17.40 -22.20
C LYS A 142 -15.44 17.63 -22.75
N PRO A 143 -15.09 17.17 -23.96
CA PRO A 143 -13.73 17.38 -24.48
C PRO A 143 -13.49 18.84 -24.87
N CYS A 144 -14.51 19.55 -25.34
CA CYS A 144 -14.35 20.91 -25.85
C CYS A 144 -14.31 21.96 -24.75
N VAL A 145 -15.10 21.83 -23.66
CA VAL A 145 -15.15 22.85 -22.60
C VAL A 145 -13.83 22.95 -21.86
N SER A 146 -13.20 21.81 -21.54
CA SER A 146 -11.89 21.76 -20.90
C SER A 146 -10.79 22.36 -21.79
N ALA A 147 -10.75 21.96 -23.07
CA ALA A 147 -9.81 22.52 -24.05
C ALA A 147 -10.03 24.02 -24.28
N PHE A 148 -11.29 24.45 -24.43
CA PHE A 148 -11.66 25.85 -24.65
C PHE A 148 -11.34 26.73 -23.44
N GLY A 149 -11.42 26.17 -22.22
CA GLY A 149 -10.97 26.83 -21.01
C GLY A 149 -9.45 27.02 -20.97
N GLY A 150 -8.69 26.01 -21.41
CA GLY A 150 -7.25 26.13 -21.62
C GLY A 150 -6.88 27.23 -22.64
N ASP A 151 -7.66 27.35 -23.72
CA ASP A 151 -7.44 28.37 -24.75
C ASP A 151 -7.70 29.82 -24.27
N GLN A 152 -8.26 30.04 -23.07
CA GLN A 152 -8.52 31.39 -22.56
C GLN A 152 -7.28 32.05 -21.95
N PHE A 153 -6.24 31.29 -21.65
CA PHE A 153 -5.01 31.80 -21.06
C PHE A 153 -4.08 32.38 -22.14
N GLU A 154 -3.59 33.62 -21.96
CA GLU A 154 -2.68 34.34 -22.87
C GLU A 154 -1.19 33.92 -22.73
N GLU A 155 -0.28 34.51 -23.54
CA GLU A 155 1.15 34.15 -23.62
C GLU A 155 1.93 34.28 -22.29
N GLU A 156 1.52 35.17 -21.37
CA GLU A 156 2.05 35.25 -19.99
C GLU A 156 1.83 33.95 -19.19
N HIS A 157 0.97 33.03 -19.64
CA HIS A 157 0.75 31.72 -19.02
C HIS A 157 1.54 30.58 -19.70
N LYS A 158 2.37 30.85 -20.72
CA LYS A 158 3.29 29.84 -21.28
C LYS A 158 4.33 29.39 -20.27
N GLN A 159 4.70 30.24 -19.32
CA GLN A 159 5.57 29.89 -18.20
C GLN A 159 4.93 28.79 -17.35
N LEU A 160 3.67 28.95 -16.95
CA LEU A 160 2.90 27.90 -16.24
C LEU A 160 2.86 26.59 -17.04
N ILE A 161 2.69 26.65 -18.36
CA ILE A 161 2.74 25.45 -19.22
C ILE A 161 4.14 24.80 -19.19
N GLY A 162 5.20 25.60 -19.18
CA GLY A 162 6.59 25.15 -19.00
C GLY A 162 6.82 24.48 -17.65
N GLU A 163 6.39 25.13 -16.57
CA GLU A 163 6.44 24.62 -15.20
C GLU A 163 5.67 23.29 -15.06
N VAL A 164 4.44 23.23 -15.58
CA VAL A 164 3.62 22.00 -15.62
C VAL A 164 4.33 20.89 -16.40
N LYS A 165 4.97 21.20 -17.53
CA LYS A 165 5.77 20.22 -18.28
C LYS A 165 6.96 19.71 -17.47
N MET A 166 7.64 20.58 -16.72
CA MET A 166 8.74 20.15 -15.83
C MET A 166 8.23 19.20 -14.75
N VAL A 167 7.17 19.60 -14.05
CA VAL A 167 6.53 18.79 -13.00
C VAL A 167 6.08 17.44 -13.57
N THR A 168 5.43 17.44 -14.73
CA THR A 168 4.94 16.22 -15.38
C THR A 168 6.09 15.27 -15.70
N ARG A 169 7.24 15.76 -16.18
CA ARG A 169 8.44 14.92 -16.43
C ARG A 169 8.97 14.27 -15.16
N VAL A 170 9.01 15.00 -14.04
CA VAL A 170 9.42 14.45 -12.75
C VAL A 170 8.41 13.41 -12.25
N LEU A 171 7.10 13.69 -12.39
CA LEU A 171 6.04 12.72 -12.03
C LEU A 171 6.10 11.44 -12.89
N PHE A 172 6.49 11.53 -14.16
CA PHE A 172 6.75 10.33 -14.97
C PHE A 172 7.91 9.51 -14.39
N LEU A 173 8.98 10.17 -13.93
CA LEU A 173 10.08 9.49 -13.25
C LEU A 173 9.63 8.84 -11.93
N PHE A 174 8.53 9.30 -11.32
CA PHE A 174 7.97 8.74 -10.10
C PHE A 174 7.19 7.45 -10.28
N ILE A 175 6.77 7.09 -11.50
CA ILE A 175 5.97 5.88 -11.78
C ILE A 175 6.57 4.58 -11.20
N PRO A 176 7.91 4.34 -11.24
CA PRO A 176 8.50 3.13 -10.69
C PRO A 176 8.73 3.15 -9.17
N LEU A 177 8.70 4.34 -8.53
CA LEU A 177 9.04 4.54 -7.12
C LEU A 177 8.11 3.82 -6.12
N PRO A 178 6.80 3.62 -6.36
CA PRO A 178 5.91 2.90 -5.45
C PRO A 178 6.44 1.54 -5.02
N MET A 179 7.22 0.87 -5.88
CA MET A 179 7.77 -0.43 -5.53
C MET A 179 8.84 -0.38 -4.45
N PHE A 180 9.63 0.69 -4.38
CA PHE A 180 10.53 0.88 -3.24
C PHE A 180 9.74 0.98 -1.94
N TRP A 181 8.69 1.80 -1.92
CA TRP A 181 7.84 1.99 -0.73
C TRP A 181 7.08 0.72 -0.33
N ALA A 182 6.64 -0.07 -1.31
CA ALA A 182 6.02 -1.36 -1.05
C ALA A 182 6.94 -2.32 -0.27
N LEU A 183 8.27 -2.26 -0.49
CA LEU A 183 9.24 -3.03 0.31
C LEU A 183 9.56 -2.30 1.61
N PHE A 184 9.88 -1.01 1.55
CA PHE A 184 10.32 -0.24 2.70
C PHE A 184 9.32 -0.26 3.86
N ASP A 185 8.02 -0.09 3.57
CA ASP A 185 6.99 -0.03 4.62
C ASP A 185 6.68 -1.42 5.22
N GLN A 186 7.09 -2.51 4.59
CA GLN A 186 6.94 -3.87 5.15
C GLN A 186 7.85 -4.11 6.37
N GLN A 187 8.86 -3.26 6.61
CA GLN A 187 9.63 -3.32 7.85
C GLN A 187 8.75 -3.07 9.09
N GLY A 188 7.64 -2.34 8.91
CA GLY A 188 6.69 -2.05 9.98
C GLY A 188 5.75 -3.22 10.31
N SER A 189 5.52 -4.10 9.34
CA SER A 189 4.53 -5.19 9.42
C SER A 189 5.20 -6.56 9.37
N ARG A 190 5.69 -6.98 8.21
CA ARG A 190 6.26 -8.32 7.98
C ARG A 190 7.52 -8.57 8.79
N TRP A 191 8.40 -7.58 8.95
CA TRP A 191 9.63 -7.78 9.75
C TRP A 191 9.33 -7.81 11.26
N THR A 192 8.34 -7.05 11.72
CA THR A 192 7.83 -7.16 13.09
C THR A 192 7.26 -8.56 13.34
N LEU A 193 6.47 -9.11 12.41
CA LEU A 193 5.94 -10.49 12.48
C LEU A 193 7.05 -11.54 12.37
N GLN A 194 8.10 -11.29 11.58
CA GLN A 194 9.27 -12.15 11.56
C GLN A 194 9.96 -12.18 12.94
N ALA A 195 10.10 -11.01 13.59
CA ALA A 195 10.74 -10.89 14.89
C ALA A 195 9.97 -11.61 16.02
N THR A 196 8.64 -11.75 15.94
CA THR A 196 7.86 -12.52 16.93
C THR A 196 8.24 -14.00 16.96
N LYS A 197 8.80 -14.51 15.85
CA LYS A 197 9.27 -15.90 15.69
C LYS A 197 10.77 -16.08 15.98
N MET A 198 11.44 -15.04 16.48
CA MET A 198 12.88 -15.06 16.76
C MET A 198 13.15 -15.10 18.27
N ASN A 199 14.38 -15.47 18.64
CA ASN A 199 14.85 -15.35 20.01
C ASN A 199 15.22 -13.88 20.29
N ALA A 200 14.51 -13.30 21.27
CA ALA A 200 14.61 -11.90 21.67
C ALA A 200 15.59 -11.65 22.84
N ASP A 201 16.29 -12.66 23.35
CA ASP A 201 17.20 -12.54 24.50
C ASP A 201 18.60 -12.06 24.11
N PHE A 202 18.88 -10.79 24.37
CA PHE A 202 20.20 -10.18 24.24
C PHE A 202 21.05 -10.31 25.52
N GLY A 203 20.67 -11.20 26.44
CA GLY A 203 21.35 -11.50 27.71
C GLY A 203 21.02 -10.53 28.84
N ILE A 204 21.03 -9.22 28.57
CA ILE A 204 20.78 -8.17 29.57
C ILE A 204 19.33 -7.65 29.49
N TYR A 205 18.75 -7.69 28.29
CA TYR A 205 17.43 -7.16 27.99
C TYR A 205 16.76 -8.05 26.94
N VAL A 206 15.45 -8.28 27.10
CA VAL A 206 14.62 -8.97 26.12
C VAL A 206 13.98 -7.91 25.23
N LEU A 207 14.39 -7.86 23.97
CA LEU A 207 13.94 -6.84 23.03
C LEU A 207 12.59 -7.23 22.42
N GLN A 208 11.59 -6.35 22.52
CA GLN A 208 10.27 -6.64 21.95
C GLN A 208 10.29 -6.50 20.42
N PRO A 209 9.53 -7.33 19.68
CA PRO A 209 9.52 -7.33 18.20
C PRO A 209 9.32 -5.95 17.55
N ASP A 210 8.41 -5.14 18.09
CA ASP A 210 8.08 -3.79 17.62
C ASP A 210 9.21 -2.77 17.87
N GLN A 211 10.03 -2.99 18.90
CA GLN A 211 11.16 -2.12 19.23
C GLN A 211 12.27 -2.16 18.16
N MET A 212 12.30 -3.17 17.28
CA MET A 212 13.27 -3.24 16.19
C MET A 212 13.15 -2.09 15.19
N GLN A 213 11.95 -1.52 15.04
CA GLN A 213 11.75 -0.41 14.12
C GLN A 213 12.51 0.85 14.53
N PHE A 214 12.88 0.98 15.81
CA PHE A 214 13.73 2.08 16.29
C PHE A 214 15.12 2.08 15.64
N LEU A 215 15.61 0.93 15.16
CA LEU A 215 16.91 0.84 14.48
C LEU A 215 16.94 1.70 13.21
N ASN A 216 15.84 1.78 12.45
CA ASN A 216 15.84 2.53 11.19
C ASN A 216 16.18 4.03 11.37
N PRO A 217 15.45 4.83 12.18
CA PRO A 217 15.78 6.23 12.38
C PRO A 217 17.17 6.46 13.01
N LEU A 218 17.62 5.56 13.90
CA LEU A 218 18.97 5.62 14.46
C LEU A 218 20.04 5.43 13.38
N LEU A 219 19.86 4.43 12.50
CA LEU A 219 20.78 4.13 11.41
C LEU A 219 20.80 5.26 10.37
N ILE A 220 19.66 5.89 10.07
CA ILE A 220 19.61 7.07 9.18
C ILE A 220 20.48 8.21 9.73
N LEU A 221 20.35 8.53 11.02
CA LEU A 221 21.16 9.57 11.66
C LEU A 221 22.66 9.29 11.58
N VAL A 222 23.05 8.01 11.59
CA VAL A 222 24.44 7.57 11.44
C VAL A 222 24.86 7.57 9.96
N PHE A 223 24.01 7.12 9.04
CA PHE A 223 24.36 6.98 7.62
C PHE A 223 24.43 8.29 6.86
N ILE A 224 23.61 9.30 7.19
CA ILE A 224 23.69 10.62 6.55
C ILE A 224 25.12 11.19 6.61
N PRO A 225 25.75 11.39 7.80
CA PRO A 225 27.10 11.94 7.85
C PRO A 225 28.14 10.99 7.24
N ILE A 226 27.99 9.67 7.37
CA ILE A 226 28.90 8.70 6.74
C ILE A 226 28.86 8.83 5.21
N PHE A 227 27.68 9.01 4.62
CA PHE A 227 27.54 9.11 3.18
C PHE A 227 28.01 10.46 2.66
N ASP A 228 27.63 11.57 3.32
CA ASP A 228 27.99 12.91 2.88
C ASP A 228 29.46 13.26 3.10
N LEU A 229 30.04 12.87 4.24
CA LEU A 229 31.44 13.20 4.58
C LEU A 229 32.43 12.10 4.19
N GLY A 230 31.97 10.86 4.05
CA GLY A 230 32.83 9.71 3.75
C GLY A 230 32.61 9.16 2.35
N LEU A 231 31.46 8.51 2.13
CA LEU A 231 31.21 7.70 0.93
C LEU A 231 31.24 8.54 -0.36
N TYR A 232 30.47 9.63 -0.43
CA TYR A 232 30.38 10.44 -1.66
C TYR A 232 31.71 11.12 -2.01
N PRO A 233 32.47 11.73 -1.06
CA PRO A 233 33.82 12.22 -1.34
C PRO A 233 34.76 11.14 -1.87
N LEU A 234 34.75 9.94 -1.29
CA LEU A 234 35.57 8.80 -1.75
C LEU A 234 35.22 8.38 -3.18
N ILE A 235 33.92 8.29 -3.51
CA ILE A 235 33.46 7.96 -4.88
C ILE A 235 33.91 9.05 -5.87
N ASN A 236 33.86 10.32 -5.47
CA ASN A 236 34.35 11.43 -6.29
C ASN A 236 35.87 11.39 -6.49
N MET A 237 36.64 10.93 -5.49
CA MET A 237 38.08 10.68 -5.64
C MET A 237 38.37 9.56 -6.66
N CYS A 238 37.47 8.59 -6.79
CA CYS A 238 37.52 7.55 -7.83
C CYS A 238 37.06 8.05 -9.23
N LYS A 239 36.79 9.35 -9.41
CA LYS A 239 36.32 9.98 -10.67
C LYS A 239 35.00 9.42 -11.22
N PHE A 240 34.17 8.83 -10.36
CA PHE A 240 32.86 8.34 -10.78
C PHE A 240 31.77 9.38 -10.49
N ASN A 241 31.16 9.95 -11.54
CA ASN A 241 30.06 10.89 -11.37
C ASN A 241 28.81 10.17 -10.85
N PHE A 242 28.51 10.39 -9.57
CA PHE A 242 27.39 9.75 -8.91
C PHE A 242 26.17 10.66 -8.88
N THR A 243 25.45 10.67 -10.01
CA THR A 243 24.24 11.49 -10.19
C THR A 243 23.12 11.09 -9.22
N PRO A 244 22.18 12.00 -8.89
CA PRO A 244 21.06 11.70 -7.99
C PRO A 244 20.25 10.46 -8.41
N ILE A 245 20.02 10.30 -9.72
CA ILE A 245 19.32 9.13 -10.28
C ILE A 245 20.10 7.83 -10.03
N ARG A 246 21.44 7.85 -10.17
CA ARG A 246 22.29 6.67 -9.87
C ARG A 246 22.31 6.33 -8.39
N LYS A 247 22.29 7.35 -7.51
CA LYS A 247 22.14 7.18 -6.06
C LYS A 247 20.82 6.49 -5.74
N MET A 248 19.71 6.98 -6.30
CA MET A 248 18.39 6.37 -6.11
C MET A 248 18.33 4.92 -6.60
N ALA A 249 18.88 4.63 -7.79
CA ALA A 249 18.95 3.26 -8.30
C ALA A 249 19.76 2.33 -7.39
N THR A 250 20.89 2.82 -6.84
CA THR A 250 21.69 2.07 -5.87
C THR A 250 20.91 1.81 -4.58
N GLY A 251 20.11 2.77 -4.13
CA GLY A 251 19.21 2.59 -2.98
C GLY A 251 18.15 1.50 -3.20
N MET A 252 17.57 1.41 -4.40
CA MET A 252 16.67 0.31 -4.77
C MET A 252 17.37 -1.06 -4.74
N ILE A 253 18.62 -1.12 -5.19
CA ILE A 253 19.41 -2.36 -5.18
C ILE A 253 19.70 -2.79 -3.73
N LEU A 254 20.07 -1.86 -2.85
CA LEU A 254 20.28 -2.15 -1.42
C LEU A 254 19.01 -2.63 -0.72
N ALA A 255 17.86 -2.00 -1.01
CA ALA A 255 16.57 -2.44 -0.50
C ALA A 255 16.19 -3.86 -0.99
N GLY A 256 16.47 -4.17 -2.26
CA GLY A 256 16.28 -5.53 -2.80
C GLY A 256 17.17 -6.56 -2.08
N MET A 257 18.44 -6.22 -1.81
CA MET A 257 19.32 -7.11 -1.03
C MET A 257 18.83 -7.30 0.41
N ALA A 258 18.30 -6.25 1.05
CA ALA A 258 17.73 -6.35 2.39
C ALA A 258 16.59 -7.38 2.45
N PHE A 259 15.70 -7.39 1.46
CA PHE A 259 14.62 -8.38 1.36
C PHE A 259 15.11 -9.77 0.97
N GLY A 260 16.18 -9.87 0.17
CA GLY A 260 16.86 -11.14 -0.08
C GLY A 260 17.40 -11.76 1.22
N LEU A 261 18.00 -10.95 2.10
CA LEU A 261 18.43 -11.40 3.44
C LEU A 261 17.24 -11.77 4.32
N ALA A 262 16.18 -10.95 4.32
CA ALA A 262 14.96 -11.25 5.08
C ALA A 262 14.33 -12.58 4.66
N ALA A 263 14.35 -12.91 3.36
CA ALA A 263 13.90 -14.20 2.85
C ALA A 263 14.76 -15.37 3.37
N ILE A 264 16.08 -15.21 3.39
CA ILE A 264 17.00 -16.23 3.94
C ILE A 264 16.74 -16.46 5.44
N VAL A 265 16.56 -15.37 6.20
CA VAL A 265 16.22 -15.44 7.62
C VAL A 265 14.87 -16.12 7.83
N GLU A 266 13.86 -15.79 7.02
CA GLU A 266 12.53 -16.40 7.09
C GLU A 266 12.56 -17.91 6.78
N VAL A 267 13.32 -18.34 5.77
CA VAL A 267 13.52 -19.76 5.47
C VAL A 267 14.12 -20.48 6.67
N LYS A 268 15.11 -19.86 7.34
CA LYS A 268 15.74 -20.45 8.52
C LYS A 268 14.81 -20.51 9.73
N ILE A 269 13.93 -19.53 9.90
CA ILE A 269 12.88 -19.53 10.94
C ILE A 269 11.87 -20.65 10.65
N ASN A 270 11.46 -20.81 9.40
CA ASN A 270 10.49 -21.84 9.01
C ASN A 270 11.02 -23.27 9.18
N GLU A 271 12.33 -23.51 9.11
CA GLU A 271 12.93 -24.82 9.48
C GLU A 271 12.66 -25.20 10.95
N THR A 272 12.40 -24.21 11.80
CA THR A 272 12.05 -24.39 13.22
C THR A 272 10.54 -24.37 13.47
N ASP A 273 9.71 -23.98 12.49
CA ASP A 273 8.25 -24.05 12.58
C ASP A 273 7.77 -25.49 12.30
N MET A 274 6.59 -25.86 12.79
CA MET A 274 6.02 -27.16 12.46
C MET A 274 5.81 -27.25 10.94
N PRO A 275 6.16 -28.37 10.28
CA PRO A 275 5.95 -28.51 8.85
C PRO A 275 4.47 -28.33 8.53
N GLN A 276 4.15 -27.36 7.67
CA GLN A 276 2.81 -27.27 7.09
C GLN A 276 2.56 -28.54 6.27
N LEU A 277 1.42 -29.20 6.51
CA LEU A 277 0.99 -30.39 5.79
C LEU A 277 0.89 -30.06 4.28
N VAL A 278 1.75 -30.69 3.47
CA VAL A 278 1.72 -30.58 1.99
C VAL A 278 0.72 -31.60 1.44
N SER A 279 0.06 -31.28 0.32
CA SER A 279 -0.85 -32.22 -0.36
C SER A 279 -0.09 -33.51 -0.72
N GLU A 280 -0.66 -34.66 -0.34
CA GLU A 280 -0.14 -36.05 -0.44
C GLU A 280 0.73 -36.59 0.71
N GLU A 281 1.05 -35.80 1.74
CA GLU A 281 1.65 -36.31 3.00
C GLU A 281 0.70 -36.17 4.18
N SER A 282 0.74 -37.13 5.11
CA SER A 282 -0.13 -37.17 6.30
C SER A 282 0.71 -37.33 7.56
N LEU A 283 0.73 -36.29 8.41
CA LEU A 283 1.27 -36.37 9.77
C LEU A 283 0.21 -37.01 10.67
N ILE A 284 0.54 -38.13 11.32
CA ILE A 284 -0.36 -38.79 12.28
C ILE A 284 0.29 -38.74 13.66
N ARG A 285 -0.22 -37.87 14.53
CA ARG A 285 0.16 -37.77 15.95
C ARG A 285 -0.95 -38.43 16.76
N VAL A 286 -0.64 -39.49 17.53
CA VAL A 286 -1.66 -40.25 18.26
C VAL A 286 -1.46 -40.09 19.75
N LEU A 287 -2.55 -39.71 20.40
CA LEU A 287 -2.68 -39.44 21.81
C LEU A 287 -3.91 -40.27 22.23
N ASN A 288 -3.71 -41.48 22.77
CA ASN A 288 -4.85 -42.30 23.28
C ASN A 288 -5.41 -41.58 24.49
N LEU A 289 -6.62 -41.88 24.97
CA LEU A 289 -7.37 -41.29 26.09
C LEU A 289 -7.85 -42.15 27.23
N ALA A 290 -7.65 -43.43 27.08
CA ALA A 290 -8.14 -44.41 28.00
C ALA A 290 -7.13 -44.66 29.12
N LYS A 291 -7.62 -44.98 30.33
CA LYS A 291 -6.78 -45.43 31.45
C LYS A 291 -5.86 -46.63 31.14
N ASN A 292 -6.07 -47.30 30.00
CA ASN A 292 -5.30 -48.44 29.54
C ASN A 292 -4.90 -48.28 28.05
N PRO A 293 -3.84 -48.97 27.60
CA PRO A 293 -3.28 -48.87 26.24
C PRO A 293 -4.25 -49.30 25.13
N VAL A 294 -4.22 -48.61 23.98
CA VAL A 294 -4.89 -49.05 22.75
C VAL A 294 -3.92 -49.21 21.60
N GLN A 295 -3.93 -50.39 20.98
CA GLN A 295 -3.06 -50.70 19.85
C GLN A 295 -3.55 -50.03 18.58
N VAL A 296 -2.68 -49.26 17.92
CA VAL A 296 -3.01 -48.49 16.73
C VAL A 296 -2.24 -49.08 15.55
N THR A 297 -2.95 -49.58 14.55
CA THR A 297 -2.35 -50.16 13.33
C THR A 297 -3.13 -49.66 12.12
N ILE A 298 -2.42 -49.29 11.05
CA ILE A 298 -3.01 -48.73 9.82
C ILE A 298 -2.80 -49.72 8.68
N GLN A 299 -3.86 -50.06 7.93
CA GLN A 299 -3.84 -51.20 7.00
C GLN A 299 -2.73 -51.11 5.94
N ASP A 300 -2.00 -52.22 5.81
CA ASP A 300 -0.84 -52.45 4.94
C ASP A 300 0.43 -51.64 5.25
N ARG A 301 0.47 -50.86 6.34
CA ARG A 301 1.70 -50.30 6.92
C ARG A 301 1.65 -50.26 8.45
N ASP A 302 2.49 -51.08 9.07
CA ASP A 302 2.61 -51.18 10.54
C ASP A 302 3.42 -49.98 11.10
N LEU A 303 2.82 -48.79 11.08
CA LEU A 303 3.46 -47.52 11.44
C LEU A 303 3.59 -47.31 12.96
N PHE A 304 2.77 -47.99 13.77
CA PHE A 304 2.79 -47.92 15.23
C PHE A 304 2.80 -49.35 15.83
N GLN A 305 3.99 -49.95 15.96
CA GLN A 305 4.15 -51.34 16.41
C GLN A 305 3.73 -51.60 17.87
N GLN A 306 3.44 -50.54 18.64
CA GLN A 306 3.08 -50.59 20.07
C GLN A 306 1.78 -49.81 20.34
N PRO A 307 1.02 -50.16 21.40
CA PRO A 307 -0.20 -49.48 21.76
C PRO A 307 -0.01 -48.07 22.34
N VAL A 308 -0.85 -47.15 21.89
CA VAL A 308 -0.94 -45.72 22.25
C VAL A 308 -1.74 -45.58 23.55
N GLU A 309 -1.34 -44.69 24.48
CA GLU A 309 -1.85 -44.40 25.88
C GLU A 309 -2.58 -43.00 26.08
N ALA A 310 -3.36 -42.71 27.18
CA ALA A 310 -4.41 -41.64 27.51
C ALA A 310 -4.22 -40.03 27.42
N PHE A 311 -5.13 -39.15 26.85
CA PHE A 311 -4.97 -37.71 26.41
C PHE A 311 -6.12 -36.80 25.71
N GLN A 312 -6.82 -35.86 26.39
CA GLN A 312 -8.22 -35.41 26.03
C GLN A 312 -8.40 -34.01 25.39
N ILE A 313 -7.36 -33.35 24.91
CA ILE A 313 -7.37 -31.89 24.67
C ILE A 313 -6.76 -31.47 23.31
N THR A 314 -7.32 -30.42 22.71
CA THR A 314 -6.90 -29.78 21.44
C THR A 314 -5.50 -29.20 21.53
N ASP A 315 -4.56 -29.64 20.69
CA ASP A 315 -3.18 -29.15 20.68
C ASP A 315 -3.03 -27.75 20.06
N LEU A 316 -1.91 -27.08 20.34
CA LEU A 316 -1.54 -25.85 19.62
C LEU A 316 -1.21 -26.20 18.16
N GLU A 317 -1.88 -25.52 17.23
CA GLU A 317 -1.64 -25.66 15.79
C GLU A 317 -0.55 -24.72 15.27
N ALA A 318 -0.14 -23.73 16.08
CA ALA A 318 0.86 -22.72 15.76
C ALA A 318 1.77 -22.47 16.97
N LYS A 319 2.90 -21.79 16.77
CA LYS A 319 3.75 -21.34 17.88
C LYS A 319 3.10 -20.22 18.68
N PRO A 320 3.32 -20.16 20.01
CA PRO A 320 2.94 -19.00 20.80
C PRO A 320 3.69 -17.73 20.34
N GLU A 321 2.96 -16.64 20.21
CA GLU A 321 3.47 -15.35 19.71
C GLU A 321 4.15 -14.52 20.81
N ASN A 322 4.85 -13.45 20.40
CA ASN A 322 5.51 -12.49 21.29
C ASN A 322 6.56 -13.09 22.24
N GLY A 323 7.13 -14.23 21.85
CA GLY A 323 8.15 -14.89 22.66
C GLY A 323 7.64 -15.54 23.94
N LEU A 324 6.31 -15.67 24.09
CA LEU A 324 5.72 -16.39 25.22
C LEU A 324 5.96 -17.90 25.07
N ALA A 325 6.03 -18.59 26.19
CA ALA A 325 6.01 -20.05 26.24
C ALA A 325 4.59 -20.53 26.52
N ALA A 326 4.09 -21.47 25.72
CA ALA A 326 2.83 -22.14 26.00
C ALA A 326 3.09 -23.35 26.90
N VAL A 327 2.35 -23.48 27.99
CA VAL A 327 2.47 -24.62 28.90
C VAL A 327 1.12 -25.26 29.13
N ARG A 328 1.06 -26.57 28.96
CA ARG A 328 -0.05 -27.43 29.35
C ARG A 328 0.37 -28.30 30.52
N PHE A 329 -0.53 -28.51 31.47
CA PHE A 329 -0.34 -29.44 32.57
C PHE A 329 -1.25 -30.66 32.41
N ILE A 330 -0.74 -31.84 32.74
CA ILE A 330 -1.52 -33.09 32.84
C ILE A 330 -1.40 -33.60 34.27
N ASN A 331 -2.53 -33.82 34.92
CA ASN A 331 -2.54 -34.31 36.29
C ASN A 331 -2.64 -35.83 36.33
N GLY A 332 -1.51 -36.52 36.53
CA GLY A 332 -1.45 -37.96 36.72
C GLY A 332 -1.89 -38.45 38.12
N LEU A 333 -2.20 -37.54 39.05
CA LEU A 333 -2.61 -37.91 40.42
C LEU A 333 -4.10 -38.31 40.48
N SER A 334 -4.45 -39.09 41.51
CA SER A 334 -5.84 -39.50 41.78
C SER A 334 -6.69 -38.42 42.48
N GLN A 335 -6.14 -37.23 42.68
CA GLN A 335 -6.76 -36.08 43.34
C GLN A 335 -6.56 -34.81 42.51
N ASP A 336 -7.39 -33.79 42.74
CA ASP A 336 -7.33 -32.54 41.98
C ASP A 336 -6.11 -31.70 42.41
N VAL A 337 -5.56 -30.93 41.47
CA VAL A 337 -4.34 -30.15 41.69
C VAL A 337 -4.57 -28.70 41.30
N ASN A 338 -4.17 -27.77 42.18
CA ASN A 338 -4.15 -26.34 41.90
C ASN A 338 -2.71 -25.85 41.78
N LEU A 339 -2.37 -25.27 40.64
CA LEU A 339 -1.02 -24.79 40.35
C LEU A 339 -0.95 -23.28 40.51
N THR A 340 0.14 -22.76 41.07
CA THR A 340 0.42 -21.33 41.13
C THR A 340 1.84 -21.10 40.65
N ILE A 341 1.99 -20.29 39.60
CA ILE A 341 3.29 -19.97 39.01
C ILE A 341 3.40 -18.45 39.00
N ASP A 342 4.44 -17.92 39.63
CA ASP A 342 4.73 -16.48 39.68
C ASP A 342 3.52 -15.58 40.01
N SER A 343 2.89 -15.84 41.16
CA SER A 343 1.73 -15.09 41.69
C SER A 343 0.44 -15.13 40.86
N LYS A 344 0.43 -15.76 39.67
CA LYS A 344 -0.77 -16.10 38.92
C LYS A 344 -1.27 -17.48 39.36
N ARG A 345 -2.55 -17.57 39.75
CA ARG A 345 -3.23 -18.84 40.04
C ARG A 345 -3.62 -19.49 38.72
N PHE A 346 -3.14 -20.71 38.49
CA PHE A 346 -3.48 -21.52 37.33
C PHE A 346 -4.59 -22.51 37.69
N ILE A 347 -5.29 -22.90 36.63
CA ILE A 347 -6.52 -23.70 36.56
C ILE A 347 -6.40 -24.98 37.40
N ALA A 348 -7.49 -25.35 38.08
CA ALA A 348 -7.62 -26.64 38.75
C ALA A 348 -7.56 -27.76 37.71
N VAL A 349 -6.48 -28.55 37.72
CA VAL A 349 -6.33 -29.72 36.84
C VAL A 349 -6.96 -30.90 37.55
N GLN A 350 -8.06 -31.42 37.00
CA GLN A 350 -8.84 -32.51 37.60
C GLN A 350 -8.01 -33.80 37.70
N LYS A 351 -8.33 -34.68 38.64
CA LYS A 351 -7.71 -35.99 38.82
C LYS A 351 -7.81 -36.91 37.60
N ASN A 352 -6.99 -37.97 37.59
CA ASN A 352 -7.00 -39.07 36.61
C ASN A 352 -6.64 -38.66 35.17
N TYR A 353 -5.46 -38.08 34.98
CA TYR A 353 -4.88 -37.73 33.67
C TYR A 353 -5.69 -36.70 32.89
N SER A 354 -6.45 -35.84 33.58
CA SER A 354 -7.02 -34.66 32.93
C SER A 354 -5.91 -33.68 32.60
N ALA A 355 -6.10 -32.91 31.53
CA ALA A 355 -5.15 -31.90 31.12
C ALA A 355 -5.75 -30.49 31.26
N SER A 356 -4.88 -29.49 31.30
CA SER A 356 -5.27 -28.07 31.28
C SER A 356 -5.31 -27.55 29.85
N GLU A 357 -6.01 -26.43 29.67
CA GLU A 357 -5.77 -25.56 28.51
C GLU A 357 -4.33 -25.04 28.53
N TYR A 358 -3.81 -24.68 27.36
CA TYR A 358 -2.51 -24.04 27.27
C TYR A 358 -2.56 -22.67 27.94
N SER A 359 -1.60 -22.44 28.83
CA SER A 359 -1.38 -21.17 29.49
C SER A 359 -0.13 -20.52 28.93
N LEU A 360 -0.20 -19.22 28.65
CA LEU A 360 0.94 -18.46 28.16
C LEU A 360 1.72 -17.88 29.34
N LEU A 361 3.01 -18.18 29.38
CA LEU A 361 3.96 -17.71 30.38
C LEU A 361 5.07 -16.90 29.70
N GLU A 362 5.65 -15.96 30.44
CA GLU A 362 6.84 -15.25 29.99
C GLU A 362 8.04 -16.20 30.02
N ARG A 363 9.12 -15.86 29.30
CA ARG A 363 10.35 -16.63 29.40
C ARG A 363 11.01 -16.38 30.75
N ASP A 364 11.02 -17.39 31.60
CA ASP A 364 11.81 -17.39 32.82
C ASP A 364 12.17 -18.82 33.26
N LYS A 365 13.05 -18.92 34.25
CA LYS A 365 13.32 -20.15 35.01
C LYS A 365 12.31 -20.27 36.16
N TYR A 366 11.27 -21.04 35.93
CA TYR A 366 10.22 -21.28 36.90
C TYR A 366 10.59 -22.42 37.84
N ASN A 367 11.42 -22.13 38.85
CA ASN A 367 11.86 -23.12 39.85
C ASN A 367 11.04 -23.06 41.16
N ASN A 368 10.22 -22.03 41.35
CA ASN A 368 9.48 -21.80 42.61
C ASN A 368 7.96 -21.85 42.40
N GLY A 369 7.48 -22.69 41.47
CA GLY A 369 6.05 -22.93 41.33
C GLY A 369 5.49 -23.61 42.58
N LYS A 370 4.19 -23.44 42.83
CA LYS A 370 3.48 -24.11 43.93
C LYS A 370 2.43 -25.03 43.37
N CYS A 371 2.40 -26.26 43.86
CA CYS A 371 1.40 -27.26 43.58
C CYS A 371 0.63 -27.54 44.88
N ILE A 372 -0.65 -27.17 44.91
CA ILE A 372 -1.52 -27.36 46.06
C ILE A 372 -2.38 -28.58 45.80
N THR A 373 -2.33 -29.53 46.73
CA THR A 373 -3.12 -30.76 46.71
C THR A 373 -3.84 -30.94 48.04
N GLU A 374 -4.70 -31.95 48.16
CA GLU A 374 -5.37 -32.28 49.44
C GLU A 374 -4.36 -32.67 50.55
N MET A 375 -3.14 -33.08 50.19
CA MET A 375 -2.08 -33.49 51.12
C MET A 375 -1.20 -32.35 51.63
N GLY A 376 -1.31 -31.15 51.04
CA GLY A 376 -0.46 -30.01 51.37
C GLY A 376 0.05 -29.24 50.14
N GLU A 377 0.94 -28.28 50.40
CA GLU A 377 1.59 -27.44 49.41
C GLU A 377 3.00 -27.98 49.10
N PHE A 378 3.30 -28.16 47.81
CA PHE A 378 4.54 -28.73 47.31
C PHE A 378 5.20 -27.81 46.29
N THR A 379 6.52 -27.84 46.20
CA THR A 379 7.30 -27.05 45.24
C THR A 379 7.26 -27.70 43.85
N LEU A 380 7.13 -26.87 42.80
CA LEU A 380 7.05 -27.24 41.40
C LEU A 380 8.20 -26.57 40.62
N GLU A 381 9.09 -27.39 40.09
CA GLU A 381 10.23 -26.96 39.28
C GLU A 381 9.99 -27.27 37.79
N LEU A 382 9.81 -26.24 36.96
CA LEU A 382 9.56 -26.35 35.52
C LEU A 382 10.80 -26.06 34.67
N GLY A 383 11.85 -25.51 35.30
CA GLY A 383 13.07 -25.07 34.63
C GLY A 383 12.83 -23.89 33.68
N LEU A 384 13.69 -23.75 32.67
CA LEU A 384 13.56 -22.70 31.65
C LEU A 384 12.40 -23.02 30.71
N LEU A 385 11.47 -22.07 30.56
CA LEU A 385 10.49 -22.08 29.48
C LEU A 385 10.94 -21.09 28.41
N ASP A 386 11.29 -21.57 27.23
CA ASP A 386 12.01 -20.77 26.23
C ASP A 386 11.08 -20.15 25.17
N PHE A 387 11.61 -19.20 24.38
CA PHE A 387 10.80 -18.38 23.46
C PHE A 387 10.04 -19.19 22.43
N GLY A 388 8.72 -18.99 22.34
CA GLY A 388 7.89 -19.59 21.31
C GLY A 388 7.79 -21.12 21.41
N ALA A 389 8.27 -21.70 22.51
CA ALA A 389 8.19 -23.13 22.78
C ALA A 389 6.83 -23.50 23.37
N SER A 390 6.39 -24.72 23.10
CA SER A 390 5.22 -25.32 23.74
C SER A 390 5.67 -26.51 24.56
N TYR A 391 5.25 -26.57 25.82
CA TYR A 391 5.59 -27.64 26.74
C TYR A 391 4.36 -28.33 27.29
N THR A 392 4.38 -29.66 27.33
CA THR A 392 3.42 -30.48 28.07
C THR A 392 4.10 -31.03 29.31
N ILE A 393 3.54 -30.72 30.47
CA ILE A 393 4.10 -31.03 31.78
C ILE A 393 3.17 -32.00 32.49
N VAL A 394 3.63 -33.23 32.68
CA VAL A 394 2.87 -34.29 33.34
C VAL A 394 3.27 -34.37 34.79
N ILE A 395 2.32 -34.17 35.70
CA ILE A 395 2.48 -34.34 37.14
C ILE A 395 2.30 -35.82 37.44
N THR A 396 3.34 -36.47 37.95
CA THR A 396 3.36 -37.94 38.07
C THR A 396 3.23 -38.41 39.51
N ASN A 397 3.93 -37.78 40.44
CA ASN A 397 3.92 -38.15 41.85
C ASN A 397 4.30 -36.98 42.77
N VAL A 398 4.12 -37.16 44.07
CA VAL A 398 4.47 -36.18 45.11
C VAL A 398 5.45 -36.83 46.09
N SER A 399 6.60 -36.20 46.30
CA SER A 399 7.67 -36.62 47.22
C SER A 399 7.81 -35.60 48.37
N GLU A 400 8.52 -35.94 49.47
CA GLU A 400 8.65 -35.07 50.66
C GLU A 400 9.11 -33.63 50.30
N GLY A 401 8.14 -32.72 50.14
CA GLY A 401 8.34 -31.30 49.84
C GLY A 401 8.27 -30.87 48.36
N ALA A 402 8.27 -31.79 47.39
CA ALA A 402 8.32 -31.45 45.95
C ALA A 402 7.52 -32.42 45.05
N VAL A 403 7.04 -31.91 43.92
CA VAL A 403 6.27 -32.67 42.92
C VAL A 403 7.18 -33.20 41.82
N GLU A 404 7.07 -34.49 41.52
CA GLU A 404 7.75 -35.11 40.38
C GLU A 404 7.00 -34.81 39.07
N THR A 405 7.69 -34.20 38.11
CA THR A 405 7.12 -33.83 36.83
C THR A 405 7.92 -34.38 35.66
N TRP A 406 7.23 -34.72 34.57
CA TRP A 406 7.83 -35.04 33.28
C TRP A 406 7.50 -33.93 32.29
N LYS A 407 8.53 -33.36 31.65
CA LYS A 407 8.40 -32.23 30.72
C LYS A 407 8.70 -32.70 29.30
N SER A 408 7.71 -32.58 28.42
CA SER A 408 7.84 -32.72 26.97
C SER A 408 7.91 -31.35 26.31
N GLU A 409 8.79 -31.20 25.31
CA GLU A 409 8.79 -30.06 24.39
C GLU A 409 8.01 -30.45 23.13
N ASP A 410 6.79 -29.94 23.01
CA ASP A 410 5.87 -30.29 21.92
C ASP A 410 6.13 -29.44 20.67
N ILE A 411 6.57 -28.20 20.88
CA ILE A 411 7.02 -27.28 19.84
C ILE A 411 8.36 -26.70 20.27
N LYS A 412 9.35 -26.81 19.37
CA LYS A 412 10.72 -26.34 19.63
C LYS A 412 10.78 -24.83 19.83
N ALA A 413 11.62 -24.41 20.79
CA ALA A 413 11.96 -23.01 20.99
C ALA A 413 12.53 -22.34 19.72
N ASN A 414 12.34 -21.03 19.63
CA ASN A 414 12.91 -20.20 18.57
C ASN A 414 14.43 -20.15 18.70
N ASN A 415 15.15 -20.71 17.73
CA ASN A 415 16.61 -20.80 17.76
C ASN A 415 17.31 -19.67 16.99
N VAL A 416 16.59 -18.97 16.12
CA VAL A 416 17.15 -17.87 15.31
C VAL A 416 17.12 -16.58 16.13
N HIS A 417 18.29 -16.04 16.45
CA HIS A 417 18.41 -14.81 17.24
C HIS A 417 18.01 -13.57 16.43
N MET A 418 17.24 -12.66 17.06
CA MET A 418 16.68 -11.44 16.47
C MET A 418 17.75 -10.48 15.89
N ALA A 419 18.99 -10.56 16.39
CA ALA A 419 20.14 -9.85 15.82
C ALA A 419 20.40 -10.16 14.32
N TRP A 420 19.90 -11.28 13.79
CA TRP A 420 19.95 -11.55 12.35
C TRP A 420 19.12 -10.60 11.50
N GLN A 421 18.26 -9.78 12.11
CA GLN A 421 17.60 -8.67 11.42
C GLN A 421 18.49 -7.42 11.30
N LEU A 422 19.61 -7.33 12.02
CA LEU A 422 20.49 -6.15 11.94
C LEU A 422 21.07 -5.94 10.52
N PRO A 423 21.58 -6.96 9.80
CA PRO A 423 22.04 -6.80 8.42
C PRO A 423 20.97 -6.28 7.45
N GLN A 424 19.73 -6.75 7.54
CA GLN A 424 18.63 -6.27 6.70
C GLN A 424 18.26 -4.81 7.04
N TYR A 425 18.25 -4.43 8.33
CA TYR A 425 18.06 -3.03 8.75
C TYR A 425 19.18 -2.12 8.24
N LEU A 426 20.44 -2.55 8.31
CA LEU A 426 21.58 -1.78 7.76
C LEU A 426 21.42 -1.52 6.27
N LEU A 427 21.02 -2.53 5.49
CA LEU A 427 20.84 -2.39 4.05
C LEU A 427 19.62 -1.54 3.68
N ILE A 428 18.48 -1.72 4.34
CA ILE A 428 17.26 -0.95 4.02
C ILE A 428 17.42 0.52 4.42
N SER A 429 18.04 0.82 5.57
CA SER A 429 18.32 2.20 5.99
C SER A 429 19.34 2.88 5.08
N ALA A 430 20.40 2.17 4.68
CA ALA A 430 21.33 2.68 3.67
C ALA A 430 20.62 2.94 2.34
N GLY A 431 19.74 2.02 1.93
CA GLY A 431 18.89 2.15 0.76
C GLY A 431 17.97 3.38 0.82
N GLU A 432 17.35 3.64 1.96
CA GLU A 432 16.50 4.79 2.22
C GLU A 432 17.25 6.11 2.09
N VAL A 433 18.44 6.24 2.69
CA VAL A 433 19.25 7.46 2.57
C VAL A 433 19.60 7.74 1.10
N MET A 434 19.97 6.71 0.34
CA MET A 434 20.33 6.86 -1.07
C MET A 434 19.12 7.10 -1.99
N PHE A 435 17.96 6.55 -1.63
CA PHE A 435 16.74 6.67 -2.43
C PHE A 435 15.86 7.85 -2.03
N SER A 436 15.42 7.90 -0.77
CA SER A 436 14.42 8.84 -0.28
C SER A 436 14.99 10.23 -0.09
N ILE A 437 16.08 10.38 0.68
CA ILE A 437 16.67 11.70 0.95
C ILE A 437 17.18 12.33 -0.34
N THR A 438 17.88 11.54 -1.17
CA THR A 438 18.38 12.01 -2.46
C THR A 438 17.24 12.30 -3.44
N GLY A 439 16.19 11.47 -3.47
CA GLY A 439 15.02 11.66 -4.34
C GLY A 439 14.20 12.91 -3.98
N LEU A 440 14.03 13.17 -2.69
CA LEU A 440 13.40 14.40 -2.19
C LEU A 440 14.24 15.64 -2.56
N ALA A 441 15.56 15.60 -2.35
CA ALA A 441 16.44 16.69 -2.76
C ALA A 441 16.43 16.92 -4.29
N PHE A 442 16.45 15.84 -5.07
CA PHE A 442 16.37 15.89 -6.53
C PHE A 442 15.03 16.48 -6.99
N SER A 443 13.90 15.97 -6.48
CA SER A 443 12.57 16.47 -6.85
C SER A 443 12.39 17.94 -6.47
N TYR A 444 12.95 18.37 -5.34
CA TYR A 444 12.96 19.77 -4.94
C TYR A 444 13.78 20.63 -5.91
N SER A 445 14.96 20.18 -6.32
CA SER A 445 15.82 20.92 -7.28
C SER A 445 15.20 21.02 -8.68
N GLN A 446 14.41 20.03 -9.10
CA GLN A 446 13.74 20.02 -10.41
C GLN A 446 12.36 20.68 -10.38
N SER A 447 11.94 21.21 -9.23
CA SER A 447 10.61 21.80 -9.06
C SER A 447 10.63 23.31 -9.29
N PRO A 448 9.70 23.86 -10.11
CA PRO A 448 9.55 25.30 -10.22
C PRO A 448 9.02 25.87 -8.90
N ALA A 449 9.32 27.14 -8.63
CA ALA A 449 8.99 27.79 -7.36
C ALA A 449 7.48 27.72 -7.01
N SER A 450 6.62 27.79 -8.02
CA SER A 450 5.16 27.74 -7.89
C SER A 450 4.58 26.34 -7.57
N MET A 451 5.30 25.26 -7.89
CA MET A 451 4.77 23.88 -7.83
C MET A 451 5.56 22.91 -6.95
N LYS A 452 6.47 23.41 -6.09
CA LYS A 452 7.24 22.55 -5.18
C LYS A 452 6.34 21.62 -4.35
N SER A 453 5.27 22.16 -3.76
CA SER A 453 4.31 21.39 -2.98
C SER A 453 3.57 20.32 -3.79
N VAL A 454 3.30 20.57 -5.07
CA VAL A 454 2.63 19.60 -5.95
C VAL A 454 3.55 18.39 -6.19
N LEU A 455 4.85 18.62 -6.41
CA LEU A 455 5.81 17.52 -6.54
C LEU A 455 6.00 16.75 -5.24
N GLN A 456 6.02 17.42 -4.10
CA GLN A 456 6.05 16.74 -2.80
C GLN A 456 4.79 15.90 -2.54
N ALA A 457 3.60 16.39 -2.93
CA ALA A 457 2.38 15.60 -2.90
C ALA A 457 2.44 14.40 -3.85
N GLY A 458 3.01 14.58 -5.05
CA GLY A 458 3.29 13.50 -6.00
C GLY A 458 4.24 12.45 -5.43
N TRP A 459 5.23 12.84 -4.63
CA TRP A 459 6.12 11.91 -3.92
C TRP A 459 5.34 11.08 -2.89
N LEU A 460 4.55 11.72 -2.03
CA LEU A 460 3.70 11.03 -1.06
C LEU A 460 2.67 10.11 -1.72
N LEU A 461 2.18 10.47 -2.91
CA LEU A 461 1.32 9.59 -3.71
C LEU A 461 2.03 8.29 -4.08
N THR A 462 3.35 8.31 -4.35
CA THR A 462 4.10 7.06 -4.60
C THR A 462 4.13 6.15 -3.37
N VAL A 463 4.21 6.71 -2.17
CA VAL A 463 4.12 5.98 -0.90
C VAL A 463 2.74 5.33 -0.76
N ALA A 464 1.68 6.10 -1.01
CA ALA A 464 0.30 5.60 -0.95
C ALA A 464 0.04 4.45 -1.95
N VAL A 465 0.54 4.59 -3.19
CA VAL A 465 0.45 3.54 -4.21
C VAL A 465 1.26 2.32 -3.78
N GLY A 466 2.45 2.50 -3.22
CA GLY A 466 3.29 1.41 -2.69
C GLY A 466 2.58 0.57 -1.64
N ASN A 467 1.96 1.24 -0.64
CA ASN A 467 1.16 0.57 0.39
C ASN A 467 -0.07 -0.14 -0.19
N THR A 468 -0.70 0.45 -1.21
CA THR A 468 -1.82 -0.19 -1.91
C THR A 468 -1.38 -1.44 -2.66
N LEU A 469 -0.20 -1.44 -3.28
CA LEU A 469 0.36 -2.62 -3.95
C LEU A 469 0.59 -3.77 -2.96
N VAL A 470 1.11 -3.49 -1.76
CA VAL A 470 1.26 -4.50 -0.70
C VAL A 470 -0.10 -5.11 -0.34
N LEU A 471 -1.13 -4.28 -0.14
CA LEU A 471 -2.48 -4.75 0.15
C LEU A 471 -3.04 -5.67 -0.95
N VAL A 472 -2.89 -5.27 -2.21
CA VAL A 472 -3.37 -6.06 -3.36
C VAL A 472 -2.64 -7.40 -3.45
N VAL A 473 -1.30 -7.40 -3.33
CA VAL A 473 -0.50 -8.64 -3.37
C VAL A 473 -0.90 -9.58 -2.24
N ALA A 474 -1.06 -9.05 -1.02
CA ALA A 474 -1.46 -9.85 0.14
C ALA A 474 -2.84 -10.51 -0.01
N GLN A 475 -3.79 -9.85 -0.69
CA GLN A 475 -5.14 -10.40 -0.92
C GLN A 475 -5.24 -11.30 -2.14
N ALA A 476 -4.45 -11.03 -3.20
CA ALA A 476 -4.54 -11.75 -4.47
C ALA A 476 -3.97 -13.18 -4.39
N ALA A 477 -2.95 -13.40 -3.56
CA ALA A 477 -2.34 -14.71 -3.38
C ALA A 477 -1.76 -14.84 -1.95
N PRO A 478 -2.48 -15.50 -1.02
CA PRO A 478 -1.91 -15.80 0.29
C PRO A 478 -0.75 -16.79 0.11
N MET A 479 0.46 -16.26 0.11
CA MET A 479 1.69 -17.01 -0.03
C MET A 479 2.48 -17.01 1.29
N ALA A 480 3.40 -17.96 1.43
CA ALA A 480 4.31 -17.99 2.55
C ALA A 480 5.15 -16.70 2.58
N GLN A 481 5.45 -16.19 3.78
CA GLN A 481 6.14 -14.92 3.98
C GLN A 481 7.52 -14.88 3.27
N TRP A 482 8.25 -16.00 3.23
CA TRP A 482 9.53 -16.07 2.53
C TRP A 482 9.37 -15.89 1.01
N ALA A 483 8.30 -16.43 0.43
CA ALA A 483 8.01 -16.32 -1.00
C ALA A 483 7.59 -14.89 -1.36
N GLU A 484 6.86 -14.22 -0.47
CA GLU A 484 6.54 -12.80 -0.59
C GLU A 484 7.82 -11.95 -0.63
N PHE A 485 8.77 -12.18 0.27
CA PHE A 485 10.05 -11.47 0.25
C PHE A 485 10.86 -11.70 -1.04
N VAL A 486 10.89 -12.92 -1.56
CA VAL A 486 11.55 -13.23 -2.84
C VAL A 486 10.86 -12.54 -4.00
N LEU A 487 9.52 -12.58 -4.06
CA LEU A 487 8.72 -11.92 -5.10
C LEU A 487 9.02 -10.42 -5.15
N PHE A 488 8.95 -9.75 -4.01
CA PHE A 488 9.23 -8.31 -3.92
C PHE A 488 10.69 -7.98 -4.27
N THR A 489 11.64 -8.82 -3.88
CA THR A 489 13.06 -8.68 -4.25
C THR A 489 13.24 -8.68 -5.77
N VAL A 490 12.72 -9.71 -6.45
CA VAL A 490 12.83 -9.85 -7.91
C VAL A 490 12.15 -8.68 -8.63
N LEU A 491 10.97 -8.29 -8.15
CA LEU A 491 10.22 -7.21 -8.76
C LEU A 491 10.91 -5.86 -8.57
N LEU A 492 11.53 -5.60 -7.41
CA LEU A 492 12.31 -4.38 -7.19
C LEU A 492 13.56 -4.33 -8.07
N PHE A 493 14.25 -5.46 -8.31
CA PHE A 493 15.36 -5.49 -9.27
C PHE A 493 14.90 -5.19 -10.70
N ALA A 494 13.77 -5.74 -11.14
CA ALA A 494 13.18 -5.43 -12.44
C ALA A 494 12.82 -3.93 -12.55
N VAL A 495 12.22 -3.38 -11.51
CA VAL A 495 11.87 -1.95 -11.42
C VAL A 495 13.11 -1.07 -11.40
N CYS A 496 14.19 -1.48 -10.74
CA CYS A 496 15.45 -0.76 -10.73
C CYS A 496 16.05 -0.66 -12.15
N ILE A 497 15.94 -1.73 -12.95
CA ILE A 497 16.35 -1.70 -14.36
C ILE A 497 15.49 -0.69 -15.13
N ILE A 498 14.17 -0.74 -15.00
CA ILE A 498 13.25 0.20 -15.66
C ILE A 498 13.56 1.64 -15.24
N PHE A 499 13.71 1.91 -13.95
CA PHE A 499 14.05 3.22 -13.41
C PHE A 499 15.39 3.73 -13.93
N SER A 500 16.40 2.85 -14.03
CA SER A 500 17.71 3.19 -14.57
C SER A 500 17.64 3.56 -16.06
N ILE A 501 16.82 2.84 -16.85
CA ILE A 501 16.55 3.15 -18.26
C ILE A 501 15.83 4.49 -18.38
N MET A 502 14.75 4.70 -17.62
CA MET A 502 14.00 5.97 -17.60
C MET A 502 14.90 7.13 -17.20
N GLY A 503 15.75 6.92 -16.19
CA GLY A 503 16.72 7.89 -15.71
C GLY A 503 17.81 8.22 -16.72
N TYR A 504 18.23 7.27 -17.56
CA TYR A 504 19.18 7.51 -18.65
C TYR A 504 18.61 8.45 -19.73
N PHE A 505 17.31 8.33 -20.02
CA PHE A 505 16.62 9.19 -20.97
C PHE A 505 16.06 10.48 -20.34
N TYR A 506 16.20 10.66 -19.04
CA TYR A 506 15.74 11.84 -18.34
C TYR A 506 16.62 13.05 -18.68
N VAL A 507 15.97 14.14 -19.10
CA VAL A 507 16.61 15.44 -19.37
C VAL A 507 16.13 16.42 -18.32
N SER A 508 17.05 16.85 -17.44
CA SER A 508 16.81 17.91 -16.48
C SER A 508 16.51 19.21 -17.21
N VAL A 509 15.58 19.99 -16.66
CA VAL A 509 15.29 21.34 -17.15
C VAL A 509 15.60 22.27 -15.99
N ASP A 510 16.51 23.20 -16.18
CA ASP A 510 16.82 24.18 -15.14
C ASP A 510 15.68 25.19 -15.04
N PRO A 511 15.13 25.45 -13.83
CA PRO A 511 14.09 26.46 -13.66
C PRO A 511 14.55 27.86 -14.11
N GLU A 512 15.83 28.17 -13.91
CA GLU A 512 16.46 29.44 -14.31
C GLU A 512 16.45 29.65 -15.83
N ASP A 513 16.52 28.57 -16.63
CA ASP A 513 16.42 28.65 -18.10
C ASP A 513 15.03 29.11 -18.59
N LEU A 514 13.99 28.95 -17.77
CA LEU A 514 12.65 29.46 -18.06
C LEU A 514 12.53 30.94 -17.71
N GLU A 515 13.18 31.37 -16.63
CA GLU A 515 13.23 32.78 -16.19
C GLU A 515 14.10 33.63 -17.15
N GLU A 516 15.27 33.15 -17.59
CA GLU A 516 16.13 33.88 -18.55
C GLU A 516 15.49 34.09 -19.94
N LYS A 517 14.63 33.16 -20.38
CA LYS A 517 13.90 33.30 -21.65
C LYS A 517 12.87 34.43 -21.60
N GLU A 518 12.43 34.79 -20.40
CA GLU A 518 11.45 35.85 -20.15
C GLU A 518 12.13 37.23 -20.21
N GLU A 519 13.26 37.41 -19.53
CA GLU A 519 14.05 38.66 -19.61
C GLU A 519 14.45 39.03 -21.06
N LYS A 520 14.77 38.01 -21.87
CA LYS A 520 15.11 38.19 -23.29
C LYS A 520 13.90 38.49 -24.18
N ASN A 521 12.68 38.10 -23.79
CA ASN A 521 11.46 38.37 -24.55
C ASN A 521 10.80 39.70 -24.17
N GLU A 522 10.99 40.18 -22.94
CA GLU A 522 10.51 41.51 -22.49
C GLU A 522 11.36 42.68 -23.02
N THR A 523 12.60 42.43 -23.44
CA THR A 523 13.44 43.46 -24.09
C THR A 523 13.23 43.45 -25.61
N PRO A 524 12.57 44.47 -26.22
CA PRO A 524 12.42 44.51 -27.67
C PRO A 524 13.80 44.67 -28.30
N SER A 525 14.13 43.77 -29.24
CA SER A 525 15.45 43.64 -29.85
C SER A 525 15.97 44.99 -30.36
N ARG A 526 17.05 45.49 -29.73
CA ARG A 526 17.86 46.57 -30.30
C ARG A 526 19.21 46.01 -30.70
N GLY A 527 19.31 45.62 -31.97
CA GLY A 527 20.56 45.53 -32.70
C GLY A 527 21.30 44.19 -32.63
N ASN A 528 21.49 43.62 -33.83
CA ASN A 528 22.40 42.54 -34.16
C ASN A 528 23.69 42.48 -33.30
N MET A 529 23.95 41.33 -32.69
CA MET A 529 25.28 40.73 -32.74
C MET A 529 25.18 39.22 -32.56
N ILE A 530 25.70 38.51 -33.56
CA ILE A 530 25.89 37.05 -33.55
C ILE A 530 26.75 36.71 -32.33
N SER A 531 26.20 36.01 -31.34
CA SER A 531 26.99 35.30 -30.35
C SER A 531 26.72 33.81 -30.48
N LEU A 532 27.82 33.08 -30.72
CA LEU A 532 27.85 31.65 -30.91
C LEU A 532 27.26 30.94 -29.70
N VAL A 533 26.17 30.20 -29.94
CA VAL A 533 25.67 29.17 -29.03
C VAL A 533 26.74 28.07 -28.96
N THR A 534 27.59 28.11 -27.94
CA THR A 534 28.34 26.93 -27.52
C THR A 534 27.36 25.94 -26.93
N GLN A 535 26.92 25.01 -27.77
CA GLN A 535 26.25 23.78 -27.40
C GLN A 535 27.19 23.01 -26.44
N LYS A 536 26.96 23.12 -25.12
CA LYS A 536 27.66 22.28 -24.15
C LYS A 536 27.23 20.83 -24.38
N THR A 537 28.11 20.13 -25.08
CA THR A 537 28.08 18.70 -25.33
C THR A 537 28.23 17.98 -23.99
N LYS A 538 27.45 16.90 -23.81
CA LYS A 538 27.61 15.92 -22.73
C LYS A 538 29.08 15.50 -22.60
N LEU A 539 29.57 15.48 -21.35
CA LEU A 539 30.65 14.61 -20.89
C LEU A 539 30.38 14.22 -19.43
#